data_AF-A0A959E2F3-F1
#
_entry.id   AF-A0A959E2F3-F1
#
_cell.length_a   1.000
_cell.length_b   1.000
_cell.length_c   1.000
_cell.angle_alpha   90.00
_cell.angle_beta   90.00
_cell.angle_gamma   90.00
#
_symmetry.space_group_name_H-M   'P 1'
#
loop_
_entity.id
_entity.type
_entity.pdbx_description
1 polymer ?
#
loop_
_entity_poly.entity_id
_entity_poly.type
_entity_poly.pdbx_seq_one_letter_code
_entity_poly.pdbx_strand_id
1 'polypeptide(L)'
;LADYFRTITACGAQAELIYVDVNDYENAYSIKGRYTVKGDSVEVRGRLFKGKTSLGEFQVTGKKSNMTGLVEAIVEKVSGML
;
A
#
# COMPACT_ATOMS: atom_id res chain seq x y z
N LEU A 1 14.79 1.30 9.52
CA LEU A 1 13.72 0.40 9.03
C LEU A 1 12.98 -0.28 10.20
N ALA A 2 13.67 -1.01 11.08
CA ALA A 2 13.05 -1.83 12.15
C ALA A 2 12.26 -1.10 13.25
N ASP A 3 12.60 0.14 13.64
CA ASP A 3 11.91 0.83 14.76
C ASP A 3 10.69 1.67 14.33
N TYR A 4 10.57 1.94 13.04
CA TYR A 4 9.47 2.71 12.50
C TYR A 4 8.19 1.85 12.32
N PHE A 5 8.35 0.63 11.81
CA PHE A 5 7.25 -0.36 11.76
C PHE A 5 6.80 -0.84 13.16
N ARG A 6 7.63 -0.66 14.20
CA ARG A 6 7.32 -0.98 15.61
C ARG A 6 6.32 -0.04 16.27
N THR A 7 6.20 1.22 15.80
CA THR A 7 5.30 2.22 16.42
C THR A 7 3.87 2.14 15.86
N ILE A 8 3.72 1.61 14.65
CA ILE A 8 2.45 1.32 13.97
C ILE A 8 1.67 0.20 14.70
N THR A 9 2.38 -0.55 15.55
CA THR A 9 1.90 -1.66 16.40
C THR A 9 1.37 -1.20 17.77
N ALA A 10 1.51 0.08 18.16
CA ALA A 10 1.41 0.46 19.57
C ALA A 10 0.09 1.08 20.05
N CYS A 11 -0.83 1.59 19.21
CA CYS A 11 -2.09 2.19 19.71
C CYS A 11 -3.27 1.95 18.75
N GLY A 12 -4.26 1.14 19.18
CA GLY A 12 -5.45 0.74 18.41
C GLY A 12 -6.40 1.90 18.04
N ALA A 13 -7.37 1.73 17.13
CA ALA A 13 -8.28 0.57 17.12
C ALA A 13 -8.61 -0.06 15.76
N GLN A 14 -8.22 0.44 14.57
CA GLN A 14 -8.62 -0.23 13.30
C GLN A 14 -7.98 0.25 11.98
N ALA A 15 -6.70 0.66 11.95
CA ALA A 15 -5.99 0.85 10.69
C ALA A 15 -4.48 0.60 10.84
N GLU A 16 -3.95 -0.46 10.23
CA GLU A 16 -2.51 -0.62 9.98
C GLU A 16 -2.11 0.31 8.83
N LEU A 17 -2.03 1.61 9.12
CA LEU A 17 -1.44 2.56 8.20
C LEU A 17 0.07 2.50 8.41
N ILE A 18 0.72 1.70 7.58
CA ILE A 18 2.18 1.60 7.55
C ILE A 18 2.76 2.88 6.97
N TYR A 19 2.93 3.91 7.80
CA TYR A 19 3.88 4.97 7.48
C TYR A 19 5.29 4.39 7.61
N VAL A 20 6.25 4.80 6.78
CA VAL A 20 7.68 4.58 7.02
C VAL A 20 8.36 5.88 6.64
N ASP A 21 8.84 6.63 7.62
CA ASP A 21 9.67 7.80 7.36
C ASP A 21 11.07 7.29 6.99
N VAL A 22 11.20 6.90 5.73
CA VAL A 22 12.48 6.69 5.08
C VAL A 22 12.84 8.00 4.41
N ASN A 23 13.82 8.70 4.97
CA ASN A 23 14.51 9.83 4.34
C ASN A 23 14.93 9.39 2.93
N ASP A 24 14.16 9.80 1.92
CA ASP A 24 14.29 9.54 0.49
C ASP A 24 15.48 8.65 0.10
N TYR A 25 15.24 7.35 -0.05
CA TYR A 25 16.13 6.54 -0.87
C TYR A 25 15.85 6.91 -2.33
N GLU A 26 16.81 7.55 -2.99
CA GLU A 26 16.69 8.12 -4.34
C GLU A 26 16.10 7.14 -5.37
N ASN A 27 16.23 5.83 -5.14
CA ASN A 27 15.77 4.75 -6.02
C ASN A 27 14.77 3.77 -5.37
N ALA A 28 14.13 4.12 -4.24
CA ALA A 28 13.13 3.25 -3.62
C ALA A 28 11.83 3.18 -4.43
N TYR A 29 11.15 2.04 -4.29
CA TYR A 29 9.78 1.89 -4.77
C TYR A 29 8.79 2.50 -3.77
N SER A 30 7.82 3.25 -4.27
CA SER A 30 6.71 3.75 -3.46
C SER A 30 5.38 3.60 -4.19
N ILE A 31 4.32 3.32 -3.43
CA ILE A 31 2.94 3.29 -3.92
C ILE A 31 2.20 4.46 -3.30
N LYS A 32 1.59 5.31 -4.12
CA LYS A 32 0.76 6.43 -3.65
C LYS A 32 -0.62 6.32 -4.27
N GLY A 33 -1.67 6.48 -3.47
CA GLY A 33 -3.01 6.18 -3.91
C GLY A 33 -4.11 6.56 -2.92
N ARG A 34 -5.33 6.23 -3.30
CA ARG A 34 -6.53 6.37 -2.48
C ARG A 34 -7.25 5.04 -2.45
N TYR A 35 -8.03 4.82 -1.40
CA TYR A 35 -8.94 3.70 -1.34
C TYR A 35 -10.35 4.17 -0.98
N THR A 36 -11.34 3.46 -1.47
CA THR A 36 -12.75 3.67 -1.14
C THR A 36 -13.30 2.41 -0.48
N VAL A 37 -14.12 2.62 0.53
CA VAL A 37 -14.70 1.55 1.33
C VAL A 37 -16.22 1.63 1.26
N LYS A 38 -16.87 0.54 0.84
CA LYS A 38 -18.33 0.42 0.77
C LYS A 38 -18.78 -0.92 1.33
N GLY A 39 -19.27 -0.91 2.57
CA GLY A 39 -19.61 -2.14 3.30
C GLY A 39 -18.37 -3.02 3.47
N ASP A 40 -18.43 -4.24 2.93
CA ASP A 40 -17.30 -5.18 2.89
C ASP A 40 -16.39 -4.99 1.67
N SER A 41 -16.75 -4.16 0.68
CA SER A 41 -15.92 -3.93 -0.50
C SER A 41 -14.88 -2.83 -0.26
N VAL A 42 -13.66 -3.08 -0.71
CA VAL A 42 -12.55 -2.12 -0.72
C VAL A 42 -12.05 -1.98 -2.15
N GLU A 43 -12.01 -0.76 -2.65
CA GLU A 43 -11.44 -0.42 -3.95
C GLU A 43 -10.18 0.41 -3.72
N VAL A 44 -9.03 -0.06 -4.18
CA VAL A 44 -7.73 0.61 -4.06
C VAL A 44 -7.30 1.09 -5.45
N ARG A 45 -6.96 2.38 -5.55
CA ARG A 45 -6.38 2.98 -6.75
C ARG A 45 -5.03 3.59 -6.38
N GLY A 46 -3.97 3.10 -6.99
CA GLY A 46 -2.62 3.50 -6.66
C GLY A 46 -1.76 3.69 -7.90
N ARG A 47 -0.60 4.31 -7.70
CA ARG A 47 0.44 4.46 -8.71
C ARG A 47 1.77 4.04 -8.12
N LEU A 48 2.52 3.23 -8.86
CA LEU A 48 3.86 2.79 -8.51
C LEU A 48 4.88 3.83 -8.99
N PHE A 49 5.84 4.14 -8.13
CA PHE A 49 6.96 5.02 -8.43
C PHE A 49 8.27 4.34 -8.09
N LYS A 50 9.32 4.65 -8.84
CA LYS A 50 10.73 4.39 -8.49
C LYS A 50 11.45 5.74 -8.40
N GLY A 51 11.75 6.17 -7.19
CA GLY A 51 12.16 7.56 -6.93
C GLY A 51 11.09 8.55 -7.44
N LYS A 52 11.47 9.42 -8.38
CA LYS A 52 10.55 10.40 -9.01
C LYS A 52 9.84 9.87 -10.26
N THR A 53 10.22 8.69 -10.76
CA THR A 53 9.66 8.12 -11.99
C THR A 53 8.40 7.33 -11.68
N SER A 54 7.29 7.67 -12.37
CA SER A 54 6.06 6.88 -12.33
C SER A 54 6.19 5.66 -13.23
N LEU A 55 5.97 4.47 -12.68
CA LEU A 55 5.95 3.19 -13.41
C LEU A 55 4.54 2.80 -13.88
N GLY A 56 3.51 3.48 -13.38
CA GLY A 56 2.14 3.36 -13.88
C GLY A 56 1.10 3.25 -12.76
N GLU A 57 -0.16 3.25 -13.17
CA GLU A 57 -1.32 3.14 -12.26
C GLU A 57 -1.84 1.71 -12.17
N PHE A 58 -2.46 1.40 -11.04
CA PHE A 58 -3.18 0.16 -10.83
C PHE A 58 -4.48 0.40 -10.06
N GLN A 59 -5.41 -0.53 -10.24
CA GLN A 59 -6.66 -0.60 -9.51
C GLN A 59 -6.92 -2.04 -9.11
N VAL A 60 -7.25 -2.25 -7.84
CA VAL A 60 -7.58 -3.55 -7.27
C VAL A 60 -8.84 -3.41 -6.43
N THR A 61 -9.75 -4.37 -6.57
CA THR A 61 -10.93 -4.48 -5.71
C THR A 61 -10.81 -5.74 -4.88
N GLY A 62 -11.04 -5.61 -3.58
CA GLY A 62 -11.04 -6.72 -2.64
C GLY A 62 -12.13 -6.57 -1.59
N LYS A 63 -12.05 -7.41 -0.56
CA LYS A 63 -12.98 -7.41 0.57
C LYS A 63 -12.26 -7.09 1.87
N LYS A 64 -12.90 -6.37 2.79
CA LYS A 64 -12.34 -6.15 4.13
C LYS A 64 -12.19 -7.46 4.89
N SER A 65 -13.18 -8.34 4.74
CA SER A 65 -13.17 -9.69 5.30
C SER A 65 -12.01 -10.56 4.78
N ASN A 66 -11.40 -10.20 3.66
CA ASN A 66 -10.24 -10.88 3.08
C ASN A 66 -9.11 -9.88 2.77
N MET A 67 -8.58 -9.26 3.82
CA MET A 67 -7.48 -8.30 3.70
C MET A 67 -6.22 -8.94 3.09
N THR A 68 -5.90 -10.18 3.45
CA THR A 68 -4.74 -10.91 2.91
C THR A 68 -4.81 -11.01 1.39
N GLY A 69 -5.95 -11.46 0.84
CA GLY A 69 -6.12 -11.55 -0.61
C GLY A 69 -6.10 -10.19 -1.32
N LEU A 70 -6.53 -9.11 -0.64
CA LEU A 70 -6.40 -7.76 -1.19
C LEU A 70 -4.92 -7.32 -1.26
N VAL A 71 -4.12 -7.61 -0.23
CA VAL A 71 -2.68 -7.31 -0.21
C VAL A 71 -1.96 -8.11 -1.31
N GLU A 72 -2.24 -9.40 -1.43
CA GLU A 72 -1.67 -10.26 -2.47
C GLU A 72 -1.97 -9.72 -3.88
N ALA A 73 -3.22 -9.34 -4.14
CA ALA A 73 -3.63 -8.78 -5.42
C ALA A 73 -2.94 -7.43 -5.72
N ILE A 74 -2.69 -6.59 -4.71
CA ILE A 74 -1.91 -5.35 -4.89
C ILE A 74 -0.46 -5.68 -5.25
N VAL A 75 0.19 -6.59 -4.50
CA VAL A 75 1.59 -6.98 -4.73
C VAL A 75 1.76 -7.63 -6.10
N GLU A 76 0.87 -8.53 -6.51
CA GLU A 76 0.88 -9.15 -7.83
C GLU A 76 0.78 -8.10 -8.94
N LYS A 77 -0.15 -7.15 -8.78
CA LYS A 77 -0.39 -6.11 -9.79
C LYS A 77 0.82 -5.20 -9.97
N VAL A 78 1.46 -4.76 -8.88
CA VAL A 78 2.65 -3.90 -8.95
C VAL A 78 3.90 -4.68 -9.37
N SER A 79 4.00 -5.97 -9.06
CA SER A 79 5.13 -6.80 -9.48
C SER A 79 5.16 -6.98 -11.00
N GLY A 80 4.00 -7.03 -11.66
CA GLY A 80 3.90 -7.03 -13.13
C GLY A 80 4.25 -5.69 -13.81
N MET A 81 4.59 -4.65 -13.02
CA MET A 81 4.96 -3.32 -13.51
C MET A 81 6.46 -3.00 -13.32
N LEU A 82 7.21 -3.94 -12.72
CA LEU A 82 8.66 -3.90 -12.59
C LEU A 82 9.33 -4.36 -13.88
#